data_AF-A0A3C1M9X8-F1
#
_entry.id   AF-A0A3C1M9X8-F1
#
_cell.length_a   1.000
_cell.length_b   1.000
_cell.length_c   1.000
_cell.angle_alpha   90.00
_cell.angle_beta   90.00
_cell.angle_gamma   90.00
#
_symmetry.space_group_name_H-M   'P 1'
#
loop_
_entity.id
_entity.type
_entity.pdbx_description
1 polymer ?
#
loop_
_entity_poly.entity_id
_entity_poly.type
_entity_poly.pdbx_seq_one_letter_code
_entity_poly.pdbx_strand_id
1 'polypeptide(L)' 'MLVHLSHPQRQVEIKGPKRTKELLRELNLVIEAHLVIRGDELVTEDEMLADADQIEIRPVISGG' A
#
# COMPACT_ATOMS: atom_id res chain seq x y z
N MET A 1 -2.03 -7.97 -8.08
CA MET A 1 -2.11 -6.57 -7.62
C MET A 1 -0.76 -5.93 -7.84
N LEU A 2 -0.73 -4.72 -8.38
CA LEU A 2 0.51 -4.01 -8.69
C LEU A 2 0.76 -2.94 -7.64
N VAL A 3 1.89 -3.00 -6.95
CA VAL A 3 2.19 -2.13 -5.81
C VAL A 3 3.40 -1.25 -6.10
N HIS A 4 3.19 0.06 -6.02
CA HIS A 4 4.20 1.10 -6.21
C HIS A 4 4.58 1.69 -4.85
N LEU A 5 5.83 1.51 -4.44
CA LEU A 5 6.38 2.16 -3.27
C LEU A 5 7.13 3.41 -3.72
N SER A 6 6.93 4.53 -3.05
CA SER A 6 7.53 5.82 -3.43
C SER A 6 8.88 6.09 -2.74
N HIS A 7 9.23 5.39 -1.67
CA HIS A 7 10.48 5.61 -0.93
C HIS A 7 11.04 4.33 -0.28
N PRO A 8 12.08 3.69 -0.85
CA PRO A 8 12.63 3.94 -2.18
C PRO A 8 11.63 3.62 -3.29
N GLN A 9 11.78 4.27 -4.45
CA GLN A 9 10.91 4.02 -5.61
C GLN A 9 11.11 2.58 -6.11
N ARG A 10 10.07 1.74 -5.98
CA ARG A 10 10.08 0.39 -6.51
C ARG A 10 8.66 -0.08 -6.82
N GLN A 11 8.57 -1.04 -7.72
CA GLN A 11 7.31 -1.66 -8.12
C GLN A 11 7.39 -3.16 -7.88
N VAL A 12 6.36 -3.73 -7.28
CA VAL A 12 6.29 -5.16 -6.96
C VAL A 12 4.90 -5.70 -7.27
N GLU A 13 4.86 -6.91 -7.81
CA GLU A 13 3.62 -7.65 -8.00
C GLU A 13 3.33 -8.51 -6.78
N ILE A 14 2.13 -8.36 -6.23
CA ILE A 14 1.68 -9.12 -5.06
C ILE A 14 0.37 -9.81 -5.42
N LYS A 15 0.26 -11.09 -5.07
CA LYS A 15 -1.00 -11.85 -5.20
C LYS A 15 -1.97 -11.41 -4.13
N GLY A 16 -3.16 -10.97 -4.53
CA GLY A 16 -4.34 -10.79 -3.71
C GLY A 16 -5.32 -11.97 -3.88
N PRO A 17 -6.61 -11.78 -3.53
CA PRO A 17 -7.13 -10.64 -2.76
C PRO A 17 -6.65 -10.69 -1.30
N LYS A 18 -6.30 -9.55 -0.72
CA LYS A 18 -5.89 -9.45 0.70
C LYS A 18 -6.26 -8.12 1.32
N ARG A 19 -6.28 -8.05 2.66
CA ARG A 19 -6.52 -6.78 3.35
C ARG A 19 -5.31 -5.85 3.25
N THR A 20 -5.55 -4.55 3.25
CA THR A 20 -4.49 -3.52 3.24
C THR A 20 -3.44 -3.74 4.33
N LYS A 21 -3.86 -4.04 5.56
CA LYS A 21 -2.93 -4.34 6.67
C LYS A 21 -2.06 -5.57 6.43
N GLU A 22 -2.58 -6.58 5.73
CA GLU A 22 -1.81 -7.79 5.39
C GLU A 22 -0.77 -7.48 4.32
N LEU A 23 -1.13 -6.68 3.31
CA LEU A 23 -0.21 -6.17 2.30
C LEU A 23 0.96 -5.41 2.96
N LEU A 24 0.67 -4.45 3.84
CA LEU A 24 1.72 -3.68 4.51
C LEU A 24 2.61 -4.57 5.37
N ARG A 25 2.02 -5.51 6.11
CA ARG A 25 2.79 -6.47 6.91
C ARG A 25 3.72 -7.33 6.07
N GLU A 26 3.26 -7.83 4.92
CA GLU A 26 4.09 -8.61 3.99
C GLU A 26 5.25 -7.80 3.41
N LEU A 27 5.03 -6.49 3.22
CA LEU A 27 6.05 -5.55 2.78
C LEU A 27 6.95 -5.04 3.93
N ASN A 28 6.73 -5.48 5.16
CA ASN A 28 7.36 -4.98 6.39
C ASN A 28 7.20 -3.46 6.58
N LEU A 29 6.02 -2.95 6.22
CA LEU A 29 5.64 -1.55 6.39
C LEU A 29 4.64 -1.40 7.53
N VAL A 30 4.70 -0.25 8.20
CA VAL A 30 3.84 0.10 9.34
C VAL A 30 2.73 1.03 8.86
N ILE A 31 1.48 0.72 9.20
CA ILE A 31 0.32 1.44 8.64
C ILE A 31 0.23 2.89 9.10
N GLU A 32 0.63 3.17 10.33
CA GLU A 32 0.66 4.52 10.90
C GLU A 32 1.70 5.42 10.22
N ALA A 33 2.69 4.84 9.55
CA ALA A 33 3.75 5.54 8.85
C ALA A 33 3.54 5.58 7.32
N HIS A 34 2.49 4.95 6.79
CA HIS A 34 2.29 4.81 5.35
C HIS A 34 0.84 5.06 4.94
N LEU A 35 0.65 5.86 3.90
CA LEU A 35 -0.62 5.98 3.20
C LEU A 35 -0.69 4.91 2.11
N VAL A 36 -1.85 4.28 1.99
CA VAL A 36 -2.17 3.35 0.92
C VAL A 36 -3.24 3.98 0.04
N ILE A 37 -2.97 4.06 -1.26
CA ILE A 37 -3.81 4.72 -2.25
C ILE A 37 -4.14 3.70 -3.35
N ARG A 38 -5.42 3.57 -3.71
CA ARG A 38 -5.88 2.77 -4.85
C ARG A 38 -6.45 3.72 -5.89
N GLY A 39 -5.76 3.90 -7.01
CA GLY A 39 -6.09 4.96 -7.97
C GLY A 39 -5.93 6.34 -7.31
N ASP A 40 -7.06 7.01 -7.08
CA ASP A 40 -7.10 8.33 -6.42
C ASP A 40 -7.74 8.28 -5.01
N GLU A 41 -8.05 7.09 -4.49
CA GLU A 41 -8.72 6.90 -3.21
C GLU A 41 -7.77 6.42 -2.11
N LEU A 42 -7.86 7.05 -0.93
CA LEU A 42 -7.18 6.56 0.27
C LEU A 42 -7.90 5.33 0.81
N VAL A 43 -7.13 4.29 1.06
CA VAL A 43 -7.62 2.98 1.47
C VAL A 43 -7.37 2.79 2.96
N THR A 44 -8.39 2.30 3.66
CA THR A 44 -8.31 1.96 5.09
C THR A 44 -7.65 0.60 5.34
N GLU A 45 -7.26 0.32 6.58
CA GLU A 45 -6.50 -0.88 6.94
C GLU A 45 -7.23 -2.21 6.71
N ASP A 46 -8.55 -2.18 6.80
CA ASP A 46 -9.43 -3.35 6.69
C ASP A 46 -10.03 -3.54 5.29
N GLU A 47 -9.79 -2.60 4.38
CA GLU A 47 -10.25 -2.73 3.00
C GLU A 47 -9.57 -3.89 2.28
N MET A 48 -10.36 -4.55 1.42
CA MET A 48 -9.88 -5.62 0.56
C MET A 48 -9.33 -5.04 -0.73
N LEU A 49 -8.10 -5.44 -1.05
CA LEU A 49 -7.43 -5.11 -2.30
C LEU A 49 -7.52 -6.30 -3.25
N ALA A 50 -8.00 -6.04 -4.47
CA ALA A 50 -8.19 -7.06 -5.50
C ALA A 50 -6.90 -7.32 -6.29
N ASP A 51 -6.84 -8.47 -6.96
CA ASP A 51 -5.71 -8.83 -7.81
C ASP A 51 -5.46 -7.84 -8.95
N ALA A 52 -6.51 -7.19 -9.45
CA ALA A 52 -6.40 -6.21 -10.52
C ALA A 52 -6.04 -4.80 -10.04
N ASP A 53 -5.98 -4.57 -8.72
CA ASP A 53 -5.77 -3.23 -8.20
C ASP A 53 -4.34 -2.72 -8.45
N GLN A 54 -4.25 -1.42 -8.69
CA GLN A 54 -3.02 -0.64 -8.67
C GLN A 54 -2.96 0.16 -7.38
N ILE A 55 -1.92 -0.11 -6.60
CA ILE A 55 -1.76 0.43 -5.25
C ILE A 55 -0.50 1.27 -5.20
N GLU A 56 -0.61 2.50 -4.70
CA GLU A 56 0.51 3.34 -4.34
C GLU A 56 0.67 3.37 -2.82
N ILE A 57 1.89 3.19 -2.34
CA ILE A 57 2.25 3.28 -0.92
C ILE A 57 3.24 4.41 -0.73
N ARG A 58 2.88 5.36 0.13
CA ARG A 58 3.68 6.56 0.40
C ARG A 58 4.01 6.68 1.89
N PRO A 59 5.26 6.98 2.28
CA PRO A 59 5.55 7.29 3.66
C PRO A 59 4.86 8.60 4.06
N VAL A 60 4.31 8.63 5.26
CA VAL A 60 3.88 9.88 5.91
C VAL A 60 5.15 10.53 6.47
N ILE A 61 5.71 11.49 5.75
CA ILE A 61 6.79 12.31 6.29
C ILE A 61 6.16 13.41 7.12
N SER A 62 6.32 13.33 8.44
CA SER A 62 6.15 14.48 9.31
C SER A 62 7.23 15.50 8.94
N GLY A 63 6.87 16.49 8.13
CA GLY A 63 7.71 17.66 7.88
C GLY A 63 7.86 18.43 9.19
N GLY A 64 8.89 18.09 9.96
CA GLY A 64 9.40 18.96 11.03
C GLY A 64 10.12 20.16 10.45
#